data_AF-A0A9E3MF15-F1
#
_entry.id   AF-A0A9E3MF15-F1
#
_cell.length_a   1.000
_cell.length_b   1.000
_cell.length_c   1.000
_cell.angle_alpha   90.00
_cell.angle_beta   90.00
_cell.angle_gamma   90.00
#
_symmetry.space_group_name_H-M   'P 1'
#
loop_
_entity.id
_entity.type
_entity.pdbx_description
1 polymer ?
#
loop_
_entity_poly.entity_id
_entity_poly.type
_entity_poly.pdbx_seq_one_letter_code
_entity_poly.pdbx_strand_id
1 'polypeptide(L)'
;MAVTITREIEFEELVPVIDECRIEGMMLYGTATLASNDQENEPRDFYVREVDLSGFHIDRPRDMRFPVTFRDKLFVAIASQIESMATHIGRYAQAEFSEAVESASEPDPDQAHQQRIDDQFYEAAE
;
A
#
# COMPACT_ATOMS: atom_id res chain seq x y z
N MET A 1 4.18 19.50 2.47
CA MET A 1 4.94 18.24 2.49
C MET A 1 3.92 17.16 2.21
N ALA A 2 4.03 16.44 1.10
CA ALA A 2 3.17 15.28 0.87
C ALA A 2 3.52 14.23 1.93
N VAL A 3 2.52 13.74 2.66
CA VAL A 3 2.70 12.65 3.62
C VAL A 3 2.58 11.36 2.83
N THR A 4 3.67 10.62 2.69
CA THR A 4 3.63 9.27 2.12
C THR A 4 3.12 8.31 3.19
N ILE A 5 1.95 7.72 2.95
CA ILE A 5 1.38 6.69 3.83
C ILE A 5 1.97 5.35 3.41
N THR A 6 2.44 4.58 4.39
CA THR A 6 2.98 3.23 4.15
C THR A 6 2.30 2.21 5.04
N ARG A 7 2.00 1.04 4.49
CA ARG A 7 1.37 -0.08 5.22
C ARG A 7 2.03 -1.39 4.85
N GLU A 8 2.40 -2.20 5.84
CA GLU A 8 2.86 -3.57 5.60
C GLU A 8 1.67 -4.53 5.64
N ILE A 9 1.65 -5.48 4.72
CA ILE A 9 0.69 -6.59 4.69
C ILE A 9 1.42 -7.92 4.55
N GLU A 10 0.85 -8.97 5.11
CA GLU A 10 1.33 -10.34 4.94
C GLU A 10 0.55 -11.04 3.83
N PHE A 11 1.20 -11.98 3.15
CA PHE A 11 0.56 -12.88 2.20
C PHE A 11 1.12 -14.30 2.35
N GLU A 12 0.27 -15.31 2.18
CA GLU A 12 0.66 -16.73 2.40
C GLU A 12 0.48 -17.61 1.15
N GLU A 13 -0.36 -17.18 0.21
CA GLU A 13 -0.78 -18.00 -0.95
C GLU A 13 -0.75 -17.19 -2.26
N LEU A 14 0.43 -16.72 -2.66
CA LEU A 14 0.60 -16.15 -4.00
C LEU A 14 1.11 -17.20 -4.99
N VAL A 15 0.46 -17.25 -6.15
CA VAL A 15 0.85 -18.09 -7.29
C VAL A 15 1.16 -17.19 -8.49
N PRO A 16 2.33 -16.54 -8.52
CA PRO A 16 2.69 -15.64 -9.61
C PRO A 16 2.84 -16.37 -10.94
N VAL A 17 2.43 -15.70 -12.01
CA VAL A 17 2.67 -16.12 -13.40
C VAL A 17 3.80 -15.28 -13.96
N ILE A 18 4.89 -15.92 -14.37
CA ILE A 18 6.08 -15.25 -14.94
C ILE A 18 6.31 -15.80 -16.35
N ASP A 19 6.38 -14.92 -17.36
CA ASP A 19 6.58 -15.29 -18.76
C ASP A 19 5.62 -16.41 -19.23
N GLU A 20 4.34 -16.29 -18.87
CA GLU A 20 3.27 -17.27 -19.15
C GLU A 20 3.45 -18.65 -18.46
N CYS A 21 4.55 -18.84 -17.74
CA CYS A 21 4.78 -19.99 -16.90
C CYS A 21 4.19 -19.72 -15.52
N ARG A 22 3.12 -20.44 -15.18
CA ARG A 22 2.80 -20.66 -13.78
C ARG A 22 3.96 -21.43 -13.19
N ILE A 23 4.59 -20.91 -12.14
CA ILE A 23 5.53 -21.69 -11.36
C ILE A 23 4.68 -22.65 -10.51
N GLU A 24 4.23 -23.74 -11.14
CA GLU A 24 3.44 -24.77 -10.48
C GLU A 24 4.25 -25.33 -9.29
N GLY A 25 3.65 -25.30 -8.10
CA GLY A 25 4.28 -25.78 -6.86
C GLY A 25 5.05 -24.74 -6.05
N MET A 26 5.08 -23.47 -6.46
CA MET A 26 5.66 -22.38 -5.67
C MET A 26 4.56 -21.50 -5.07
N MET A 27 4.12 -21.85 -3.85
CA MET A 27 3.35 -20.93 -3.00
C MET A 27 4.33 -19.95 -2.37
N LEU A 28 4.16 -18.67 -2.67
CA LEU A 28 4.97 -17.63 -2.04
C LEU A 28 4.25 -17.10 -0.81
N TYR A 29 5.04 -16.97 0.25
CA TYR A 29 4.66 -16.35 1.50
C TYR A 29 5.69 -15.28 1.86
N GLY A 30 5.23 -14.19 2.46
CA GLY A 30 6.07 -13.03 2.70
C GLY A 30 5.27 -11.79 3.13
N THR A 31 5.96 -10.65 3.14
CA THR A 31 5.35 -9.35 3.40
C THR A 31 5.50 -8.44 2.18
N ALA A 32 4.56 -7.53 2.03
CA ALA A 32 4.63 -6.46 1.04
C ALA A 32 4.40 -5.12 1.73
N THR A 33 5.22 -4.13 1.40
CA THR A 33 5.00 -2.76 1.85
C THR A 33 4.29 -1.99 0.75
N LEU A 34 3.10 -1.52 1.09
CA LEU A 34 2.26 -0.64 0.28
C LEU A 34 2.65 0.80 0.55
N ALA A 35 2.64 1.64 -0.47
CA ALA A 35 2.87 3.08 -0.35
C ALA A 35 1.80 3.85 -1.12
N SER A 36 1.37 4.99 -0.59
CA SER A 36 0.44 5.90 -1.27
C SER A 36 1.08 6.42 -2.55
N ASN A 37 0.30 6.48 -3.63
CA ASN A 37 0.69 7.30 -4.77
C ASN A 37 0.74 8.77 -4.31
N ASP A 38 1.84 9.48 -4.59
CA ASP A 38 1.99 10.91 -4.25
C ASP A 38 1.01 11.84 -5.02
N GLN A 39 -0.01 11.27 -5.67
CA GLN A 39 -1.07 12.03 -6.31
C GLN A 39 -2.10 12.44 -5.25
N GLU A 40 -2.04 13.71 -4.83
CA GLU A 40 -2.88 14.35 -3.80
C GLU A 40 -4.40 14.13 -3.94
N ASN A 41 -4.89 13.58 -5.06
CA ASN A 41 -6.33 13.41 -5.34
C ASN A 41 -6.83 11.96 -5.26
N GLU A 42 -5.96 10.96 -5.10
CA GLU A 42 -6.35 9.54 -4.97
C GLU A 42 -5.61 8.87 -3.79
N PRO A 43 -5.79 9.36 -2.55
CA PRO A 43 -5.07 8.82 -1.38
C PRO A 43 -5.41 7.36 -1.08
N ARG A 44 -6.47 6.82 -1.70
CA ARG A 44 -6.90 5.41 -1.57
C ARG A 44 -6.14 4.48 -2.50
N ASP A 45 -5.39 5.01 -3.45
CA ASP A 45 -4.60 4.21 -4.39
C ASP A 45 -3.18 4.01 -3.84
N PHE A 46 -2.76 2.75 -3.82
CA PHE A 46 -1.44 2.34 -3.39
C PHE A 46 -0.69 1.63 -4.51
N TYR A 47 0.62 1.53 -4.34
CA TYR A 47 1.46 0.61 -5.09
C TYR A 47 2.32 -0.20 -4.12
N VAL A 48 2.75 -1.38 -4.55
CA VAL A 48 3.71 -2.18 -3.80
C VAL A 48 5.09 -1.55 -3.98
N ARG A 49 5.71 -1.10 -2.89
CA ARG A 49 7.04 -0.50 -2.87
C ARG A 49 8.15 -1.55 -2.79
N GLU A 50 7.94 -2.57 -1.98
CA GLU A 50 8.90 -3.62 -1.69
C GLU A 50 8.17 -4.89 -1.25
N VAL A 51 8.84 -6.02 -1.43
CA VAL A 51 8.36 -7.35 -1.07
C VAL A 51 9.49 -8.09 -0.35
N ASP A 52 9.20 -8.69 0.80
CA ASP A 52 10.11 -9.60 1.48
C ASP A 52 9.57 -11.03 1.43
N LEU A 53 10.34 -11.94 0.83
CA LEU A 53 10.04 -13.36 0.76
C LEU A 53 10.93 -14.14 1.74
N SER A 54 10.58 -14.14 3.02
CA SER A 54 11.28 -14.91 4.06
C SER A 54 12.79 -14.66 4.11
N GLY A 55 13.19 -13.38 4.09
CA GLY A 55 14.60 -12.95 4.09
C GLY A 55 15.17 -12.70 2.69
N PHE A 56 14.34 -12.78 1.65
CA PHE A 56 14.68 -12.32 0.30
C PHE A 56 13.92 -11.04 -0.04
N HIS A 57 14.59 -9.90 0.19
CA HIS A 57 14.06 -8.57 -0.08
C HIS A 57 14.08 -8.22 -1.57
N ILE A 58 13.00 -7.65 -2.09
CA ILE A 58 12.84 -7.21 -3.48
C ILE A 58 12.24 -5.81 -3.52
N ASP A 59 13.05 -4.85 -3.97
CA ASP A 59 12.61 -3.48 -4.24
C ASP A 59 11.82 -3.38 -5.55
N ARG A 60 10.87 -2.45 -5.62
CA ARG A 60 10.16 -2.15 -6.87
C ARG A 60 11.16 -1.78 -7.98
N PRO A 61 11.14 -2.49 -9.12
CA PRO A 61 12.01 -2.16 -10.24
C PRO A 61 11.61 -0.81 -10.83
N ARG A 62 12.61 -0.07 -11.33
CA ARG A 62 12.38 1.24 -11.96
C ARG A 62 11.47 1.16 -13.19
N ASP A 63 11.54 0.04 -13.92
CA ASP A 63 10.72 -0.21 -15.09
C ASP A 63 9.85 -1.46 -14.86
N MET A 64 8.58 -1.22 -14.53
CA MET A 64 7.57 -2.27 -14.34
C MET A 64 7.05 -2.83 -15.68
N ARG A 65 7.28 -2.15 -16.81
CA ARG A 65 6.77 -2.57 -18.12
C ARG A 65 7.71 -3.55 -18.80
N PHE A 66 9.01 -3.39 -18.58
CA PHE A 66 10.05 -4.21 -19.19
C PHE A 66 10.98 -4.81 -18.13
N PRO A 67 10.48 -5.73 -17.27
CA PRO A 67 11.30 -6.38 -16.25
C PRO A 67 12.40 -7.23 -16.90
N VAL A 68 13.66 -6.92 -16.57
CA VAL A 68 14.83 -7.53 -17.24
C VAL A 68 15.29 -8.78 -16.50
N THR A 69 15.33 -8.75 -15.17
CA THR A 69 15.81 -9.87 -14.36
C THR A 69 14.68 -10.74 -13.85
N PHE A 70 14.97 -11.99 -13.47
CA PHE A 70 13.99 -12.84 -12.79
C PHE A 70 13.43 -12.17 -11.52
N ARG A 71 14.28 -11.46 -10.76
CA ARG A 71 13.88 -10.71 -9.56
C ARG A 71 12.84 -9.64 -9.91
N ASP A 72 13.05 -8.88 -10.98
CA ASP A 72 12.10 -7.86 -11.44
C ASP A 72 10.78 -8.49 -11.91
N LYS A 73 10.86 -9.60 -12.66
CA LYS A 73 9.70 -10.33 -13.15
C LYS A 73 8.86 -10.91 -12.00
N LEU A 74 9.54 -11.46 -10.99
CA LEU A 74 8.92 -11.97 -9.78
C LEU A 74 8.21 -10.85 -9.02
N PHE A 75 8.87 -9.70 -8.85
CA PHE A 75 8.24 -8.52 -8.25
C PHE A 75 6.98 -8.11 -9.00
N VAL A 76 7.05 -7.94 -10.33
CA VAL A 76 5.90 -7.53 -11.16
C VAL A 76 4.75 -8.53 -11.03
N ALA A 77 5.04 -9.83 -11.01
CA ALA A 77 4.03 -10.87 -10.87
C ALA A 77 3.37 -10.90 -9.48
N ILE A 78 4.11 -10.56 -8.41
CA ILE A 78 3.56 -10.41 -7.06
C ILE A 78 2.73 -9.13 -6.97
N ALA A 79 3.31 -7.99 -7.38
CA ALA A 79 2.67 -6.68 -7.34
C ALA A 79 1.36 -6.68 -8.14
N SER A 80 1.31 -7.30 -9.32
CA SER A 80 0.08 -7.38 -10.12
C SER A 80 -1.07 -8.12 -9.43
N GLN A 81 -0.79 -9.03 -8.48
CA GLN A 81 -1.82 -9.68 -7.69
C GLN A 81 -2.26 -8.80 -6.51
N ILE A 82 -1.31 -8.19 -5.81
CA ILE A 82 -1.58 -7.34 -4.63
C ILE A 82 -2.24 -6.02 -5.03
N GLU A 83 -1.83 -5.39 -6.12
CA GLU A 83 -2.40 -4.13 -6.62
C GLU A 83 -3.75 -4.33 -7.32
N SER A 84 -4.19 -5.58 -7.57
CA SER A 84 -5.42 -5.87 -8.30
C SER A 84 -6.57 -6.31 -7.40
N MET A 85 -7.64 -5.51 -7.35
CA MET A 85 -8.89 -5.86 -6.65
C MET A 85 -9.60 -7.10 -7.24
N ALA A 86 -9.16 -7.63 -8.38
CA ALA A 86 -9.68 -8.88 -8.92
C ALA A 86 -9.27 -10.08 -8.07
N THR A 87 -8.13 -10.01 -7.39
CA THR A 87 -7.62 -11.09 -6.54
C THR A 87 -8.14 -10.98 -5.10
N HIS A 88 -8.09 -12.07 -4.33
CA HIS A 88 -8.44 -12.02 -2.92
C HIS A 88 -7.46 -11.15 -2.13
N ILE A 89 -6.16 -11.35 -2.34
CA ILE A 89 -5.10 -10.58 -1.68
C ILE A 89 -5.18 -9.09 -2.00
N GLY A 90 -5.55 -8.70 -3.22
CA GLY A 90 -5.63 -7.30 -3.59
C GLY A 90 -6.85 -6.59 -2.99
N ARG A 91 -7.97 -7.32 -2.78
CA ARG A 91 -9.08 -6.78 -1.98
C ARG A 91 -8.70 -6.60 -0.51
N TYR A 92 -7.94 -7.53 0.04
CA TYR A 92 -7.42 -7.43 1.40
C TYR A 92 -6.45 -6.23 1.53
N ALA A 93 -5.47 -6.13 0.63
CA ALA A 93 -4.52 -5.01 0.56
C ALA A 93 -5.24 -3.65 0.46
N GLN A 94 -6.27 -3.56 -0.38
CA GLN A 94 -7.08 -2.35 -0.51
C GLN A 94 -7.79 -1.98 0.79
N ALA A 95 -8.35 -2.96 1.50
CA ALA A 95 -9.02 -2.72 2.78
C ALA A 95 -8.03 -2.20 3.84
N GLU A 96 -6.90 -2.89 4.01
CA GLU A 96 -5.83 -2.51 4.96
C GLU A 96 -5.27 -1.12 4.66
N PHE A 97 -5.04 -0.82 3.38
CA PHE A 97 -4.51 0.48 2.98
C PHE A 97 -5.53 1.59 3.19
N SER A 98 -6.81 1.34 2.88
CA SER A 98 -7.87 2.34 3.10
C SER A 98 -8.04 2.67 4.58
N GLU A 99 -7.96 1.67 5.46
CA GLU A 99 -7.97 1.89 6.91
C GLU A 99 -6.77 2.73 7.36
N ALA A 100 -5.57 2.42 6.87
CA ALA A 100 -4.37 3.21 7.17
C ALA A 100 -4.49 4.68 6.72
N VAL A 101 -5.13 4.93 5.58
CA VAL A 101 -5.40 6.29 5.06
C VAL A 101 -6.42 7.02 5.92
N GLU A 102 -7.47 6.33 6.37
CA GLU A 102 -8.49 6.89 7.25
C GLU A 102 -7.90 7.26 8.61
N SER A 103 -7.12 6.38 9.24
CA SER A 103 -6.42 6.67 10.50
C SER A 103 -5.40 7.80 10.35
N ALA A 104 -4.71 7.91 9.21
CA ALA A 104 -3.81 9.03 8.95
C ALA A 104 -4.53 10.37 8.73
N SER A 105 -5.83 10.33 8.39
CA SER A 105 -6.67 11.50 8.15
C SER A 105 -7.52 11.88 9.38
N GLU A 106 -7.49 11.09 10.45
CA GLU A 106 -8.19 11.45 11.69
C GLU A 106 -7.57 12.74 12.25
N PRO A 107 -8.39 13.78 12.48
CA PRO A 107 -7.90 15.01 13.08
C PRO A 107 -7.37 14.69 14.47
N ASP A 108 -6.18 15.22 14.78
CA ASP A 108 -5.59 15.11 16.10
C ASP A 108 -6.63 15.56 17.15
N PRO A 109 -7.02 14.71 18.12
CA PRO A 109 -8.07 15.04 19.09
C PRO A 109 -7.77 16.35 19.86
N ASP A 110 -6.48 16.68 20.02
CA ASP A 110 -6.04 17.93 20.62
C ASP A 110 -6.32 19.16 19.73
N GLN A 111 -6.23 19.04 18.40
CA GLN A 111 -6.57 20.13 17.48
C GLN A 111 -8.07 20.41 17.43
N ALA A 112 -8.90 19.37 17.49
CA ALA A 112 -10.36 19.52 17.54
C ALA A 112 -10.81 20.19 18.85
N HIS A 113 -10.15 19.88 19.97
CA HIS A 113 -10.40 20.56 21.24
C HIS A 113 -9.97 22.04 21.20
N GLN A 114 -8.82 22.34 20.59
CA GLN A 114 -8.31 23.70 20.48
C GLN A 114 -9.19 24.59 19.59
N GLN A 115 -9.66 24.08 18.45
CA GLN A 115 -10.60 24.80 17.57
C GLN A 115 -11.92 25.12 18.27
N ARG A 116 -12.45 24.17 19.07
CA ARG A 116 -13.66 24.41 19.87
C ARG A 116 -13.48 25.49 20.92
N ILE A 117 -12.27 25.63 21.49
CA ILE A 117 -11.97 26.71 22.43
C ILE A 117 -11.92 28.05 21.70
N ASP A 118 -11.21 28.12 20.57
CA ASP A 118 -11.03 29.37 19.81
C ASP A 118 -12.37 29.91 19.25
N ASP A 119 -13.24 29.05 18.73
CA ASP A 119 -14.58 29.45 18.25
C ASP A 119 -15.45 29.99 19.41
N GLN A 120 -15.36 29.37 20.59
CA GLN A 120 -16.12 29.81 21.77
C GLN A 120 -15.67 31.17 22.30
N PHE A 121 -14.39 31.51 22.11
CA PHE A 121 -13.84 32.81 22.49
C PHE A 121 -14.20 33.93 21.50
N TYR A 122 -14.48 33.60 20.25
CA TYR A 122 -14.88 34.59 19.24
C TYR A 122 -16.36 34.98 19.36
N GLU A 123 -17.26 34.03 19.63
CA GLU A 123 -18.70 34.31 19.85
C GLU A 123 -18.99 35.08 21.15
N ALA A 124 -18.11 35.01 22.16
CA ALA A 124 -18.27 35.73 23.42
C ALA A 124 -17.81 37.20 23.37
N ALA A 125 -17.25 37.64 22.24
CA ALA A 125 -16.71 38.99 22.03
C ALA A 125 -17.61 39.90 21.19
N GLU A 126 -18.77 39.42 20.71
CA GLU A 126 -19.86 40.21 20.11
C GLU A 126 -20.97 40.56 21.13
#